data_AF-A0A1F3B5N1-F1
#
_entry.id   AF-A0A1F3B5N1-F1
#
_cell.length_a   1.000
_cell.length_b   1.000
_cell.length_c   1.000
_cell.angle_alpha   90.00
_cell.angle_beta   90.00
_cell.angle_gamma   90.00
#
_symmetry.space_group_name_H-M   'P 1'
#
loop_
_entity.id
_entity.type
_entity.pdbx_description
1 polymer ?
#
loop_
_entity_poly.entity_id
_entity_poly.type
_entity_poly.pdbx_seq_one_letter_code
_entity_poly.pdbx_strand_id
1 'polypeptide(L)'
;HITPRRADAMIFNTAPLIVAVAGLLDWVVIPFGTAFGRVLVVRDINIGIVYFSAMASLTVIGILAAGWSSNNKYALLGGLRAASQMISYEIPLALALLWVAMLAGTLSTVGIIEAQRGGWFLFKVPPFGLIAALVFLIAATAEVNRVPFDLPEAESELVAGYFAEYTGMRFALFQLGEYAEMFAMAAVASILFLGGWLEPTMPQWVWALLGLGALALAAFIRFSALREVLLVRPILALAALAAVLCGLMVVGIGLGRTPVLPSMLWFFVKMFGLVFFLMWMRWTYPRLRLDQLLNLSWKVLLPVGLLNLLITGFLLTVAR
;
A
#
# COMPACT_ATOMS: atom_id res chain seq x y z
N HIS A 1 18.09 -23.42 -15.23
CA HIS A 1 17.37 -23.48 -13.94
C HIS A 1 17.96 -24.58 -13.09
N ILE A 2 18.39 -24.25 -11.87
CA ILE A 2 19.03 -25.20 -10.96
C ILE A 2 18.07 -25.46 -9.80
N THR A 3 17.90 -26.73 -9.44
CA THR A 3 17.12 -27.14 -8.25
C THR A 3 18.05 -27.94 -7.36
N PRO A 4 18.19 -27.60 -6.07
CA PRO A 4 19.06 -28.35 -5.17
C PRO A 4 18.64 -29.82 -5.08
N ARG A 5 19.58 -30.76 -5.09
CA ARG A 5 19.28 -32.21 -5.12
C ARG A 5 18.50 -32.68 -3.88
N ARG A 6 18.67 -32.00 -2.75
CA ARG A 6 18.00 -32.32 -1.49
C ARG A 6 16.71 -31.52 -1.29
N ALA A 7 16.39 -30.56 -2.17
CA ALA A 7 15.15 -29.80 -2.11
C ALA A 7 13.97 -30.66 -2.56
N ASP A 8 12.78 -30.37 -2.02
CA ASP A 8 11.54 -30.94 -2.56
C ASP A 8 11.24 -30.24 -3.90
N ALA A 9 11.47 -30.95 -5.00
CA ALA A 9 11.35 -30.37 -6.34
C ALA A 9 9.93 -29.89 -6.66
N MET A 10 8.88 -30.52 -6.13
CA MET A 10 7.51 -30.09 -6.42
C MET A 10 7.24 -28.75 -5.75
N ILE A 11 7.44 -28.69 -4.42
CA ILE A 11 7.15 -27.50 -3.62
C ILE A 11 8.07 -26.34 -4.01
N PHE A 12 9.35 -26.61 -4.27
CA PHE A 12 10.33 -25.61 -4.69
C PHE A 12 9.96 -24.95 -6.02
N ASN A 13 9.35 -25.71 -6.94
CA ASN A 13 8.94 -25.16 -8.23
C ASN A 13 7.61 -24.40 -8.15
N THR A 14 6.69 -24.85 -7.28
CA THR A 14 5.36 -24.25 -7.16
C THR A 14 5.33 -23.04 -6.25
N ALA A 15 6.20 -22.94 -5.23
CA ALA A 15 6.20 -21.84 -4.28
C ALA A 15 6.31 -20.44 -4.92
N PRO A 16 7.25 -20.17 -5.85
CA PRO A 16 7.32 -18.87 -6.53
C PRO A 16 6.08 -18.59 -7.39
N LEU A 17 5.48 -19.65 -7.97
CA LEU A 17 4.27 -19.52 -8.78
C LEU A 17 3.08 -19.13 -7.91
N ILE A 18 2.95 -19.71 -6.71
CA ILE A 18 1.89 -19.36 -5.76
C ILE A 18 1.97 -17.88 -5.39
N VAL A 19 3.16 -17.38 -5.03
CA VAL A 19 3.35 -15.96 -4.69
C VAL A 19 3.04 -15.04 -5.87
N ALA A 20 3.54 -15.36 -7.06
CA ALA A 20 3.27 -14.58 -8.26
C ALA A 20 1.77 -14.55 -8.62
N VAL A 21 1.11 -15.71 -8.59
CA VAL A 21 -0.31 -15.82 -8.92
C VAL A 21 -1.17 -15.11 -7.88
N ALA A 22 -0.88 -15.25 -6.59
CA ALA A 22 -1.60 -14.57 -5.52
C ALA A 22 -1.56 -13.04 -5.70
N GLY A 23 -0.37 -12.45 -5.87
CA GLY A 23 -0.23 -11.01 -6.08
C GLY A 23 -0.86 -10.48 -7.38
N LEU A 24 -0.98 -11.32 -8.41
CA LEU A 24 -1.72 -10.98 -9.64
C LEU A 24 -3.24 -11.12 -9.47
N LEU A 25 -3.69 -12.08 -8.68
CA LEU A 25 -5.11 -12.32 -8.43
C LEU A 25 -5.78 -11.20 -7.62
N ASP A 26 -5.02 -10.44 -6.83
CA ASP A 26 -5.50 -9.23 -6.15
C ASP A 26 -6.13 -8.22 -7.12
N TRP A 27 -5.60 -8.12 -8.34
CA TRP A 27 -6.05 -7.16 -9.35
C TRP A 27 -7.44 -7.47 -9.92
N VAL A 28 -8.00 -8.66 -9.65
CA VAL A 28 -9.35 -9.02 -10.11
C VAL A 28 -10.42 -8.11 -9.52
N VAL A 29 -10.25 -7.71 -8.25
CA VAL A 29 -11.24 -6.92 -7.50
C VAL A 29 -10.90 -5.44 -7.43
N ILE A 30 -9.79 -5.00 -8.03
CA ILE A 30 -9.34 -3.61 -8.01
C ILE A 30 -9.93 -2.88 -9.23
N PRO A 31 -10.83 -1.90 -9.02
CA PRO A 31 -11.36 -1.09 -10.10
C PRO A 31 -10.45 0.10 -10.42
N PHE A 32 -10.34 0.44 -11.70
CA PHE A 32 -9.43 1.48 -12.20
C PHE A 32 -10.11 2.84 -12.43
N GLY A 33 -11.43 2.87 -12.63
CA GLY A 33 -12.17 4.09 -12.93
C GLY A 33 -13.41 3.82 -13.77
N THR A 34 -14.05 4.87 -14.26
CA THR A 34 -15.18 4.76 -15.18
C THR A 34 -14.75 5.13 -16.60
N ALA A 35 -15.10 4.28 -17.56
CA ALA A 35 -14.94 4.57 -18.98
C ALA A 35 -16.18 4.11 -19.73
N PHE A 36 -16.63 4.92 -20.70
CA PHE A 36 -17.82 4.61 -21.50
C PHE A 36 -19.08 4.31 -20.66
N GLY A 37 -19.23 4.97 -19.51
CA GLY A 37 -20.36 4.76 -18.60
C GLY A 37 -20.34 3.45 -17.79
N ARG A 38 -19.23 2.70 -17.80
CA ARG A 38 -19.05 1.48 -17.02
C ARG A 38 -17.84 1.59 -16.10
N VAL A 39 -17.92 0.95 -14.93
CA VAL A 39 -16.75 0.80 -14.04
C VAL A 39 -15.80 -0.22 -14.66
N LEU A 40 -14.54 0.17 -14.82
CA LEU A 40 -13.45 -0.67 -15.28
C LEU A 40 -12.95 -1.51 -14.11
N VAL A 41 -13.50 -2.70 -13.98
CA VAL A 41 -13.07 -3.73 -13.02
C VAL A 41 -13.15 -5.07 -13.73
N VAL A 42 -12.23 -5.99 -13.43
CA VAL A 42 -12.27 -7.34 -14.02
C VAL A 42 -13.53 -8.05 -13.54
N ARG A 43 -13.75 -8.06 -12.22
CA ARG A 43 -14.98 -8.58 -11.64
C ARG A 43 -15.35 -7.81 -10.38
N ASP A 44 -16.56 -7.24 -10.36
CA ASP A 44 -17.16 -6.76 -9.12
C ASP A 44 -17.73 -7.96 -8.36
N ILE A 45 -17.18 -8.21 -7.16
CA ILE A 45 -17.58 -9.30 -6.27
C ILE A 45 -18.08 -8.67 -4.99
N ASN A 46 -19.22 -9.16 -4.47
CA ASN A 46 -19.83 -8.64 -3.25
C ASN A 46 -18.90 -8.67 -2.03
N ILE A 47 -17.91 -9.57 -2.02
CA ILE A 47 -16.93 -9.77 -0.95
C ILE A 47 -15.52 -9.29 -1.34
N GLY A 48 -15.42 -8.26 -2.17
CA GLY A 48 -14.15 -7.79 -2.78
C GLY A 48 -12.99 -7.62 -1.80
N ILE A 49 -13.20 -6.94 -0.66
CA ILE A 49 -12.12 -6.74 0.33
C ILE A 49 -11.73 -8.03 1.07
N VAL A 50 -12.66 -8.97 1.24
CA VAL A 50 -12.39 -10.27 1.87
C VAL A 50 -11.62 -11.16 0.90
N TYR A 51 -11.98 -11.11 -0.38
CA TYR A 51 -11.21 -11.78 -1.43
C TYR A 51 -9.76 -11.28 -1.47
N PHE A 52 -9.55 -9.95 -1.41
CA PHE A 52 -8.21 -9.36 -1.34
C PHE A 52 -7.42 -9.88 -0.13
N SER A 53 -8.03 -9.85 1.07
CA SER A 53 -7.39 -10.40 2.27
C SER A 53 -7.07 -11.89 2.15
N ALA A 54 -7.90 -12.67 1.47
CA ALA A 54 -7.67 -14.11 1.27
C ALA A 54 -6.52 -14.39 0.29
N MET A 55 -6.33 -13.54 -0.72
CA MET A 55 -5.22 -13.66 -1.66
C MET A 55 -3.90 -13.26 -1.00
N ALA A 56 -3.88 -12.23 -0.16
CA ALA A 56 -2.72 -11.90 0.68
C ALA A 56 -2.28 -13.10 1.53
N SER A 57 -3.20 -13.82 2.17
CA SER A 57 -2.84 -15.03 2.94
C SER A 57 -2.21 -16.17 2.11
N LEU A 58 -2.45 -16.21 0.79
CA LEU A 58 -1.81 -17.20 -0.08
C LEU A 58 -0.32 -16.89 -0.30
N THR A 59 0.09 -15.62 -0.27
CA THR A 59 1.51 -15.24 -0.42
C THR A 59 2.33 -15.77 0.76
N VAL A 60 1.78 -15.70 1.97
CA VAL A 60 2.36 -16.28 3.20
C VAL A 60 2.65 -17.78 3.05
N ILE A 61 1.68 -18.52 2.51
CA ILE A 61 1.84 -19.97 2.25
C ILE A 61 2.94 -20.21 1.22
N GLY A 62 2.98 -19.41 0.16
CA GLY A 62 4.03 -19.47 -0.85
C GLY A 62 5.43 -19.24 -0.28
N ILE A 63 5.58 -18.25 0.61
CA ILE A 63 6.85 -17.92 1.26
C ILE A 63 7.29 -19.01 2.25
N LEU A 64 6.35 -19.57 3.05
CA LEU A 64 6.62 -20.71 3.92
C LEU A 64 7.06 -21.95 3.13
N ALA A 65 6.33 -22.27 2.07
CA ALA A 65 6.65 -23.37 1.17
C ALA A 65 8.03 -23.18 0.53
N ALA A 66 8.41 -21.93 0.22
CA ALA A 66 9.71 -21.60 -0.33
C ALA A 66 10.85 -21.89 0.65
N GLY A 67 10.72 -21.43 1.90
CA GLY A 67 11.71 -21.68 2.95
C GLY A 67 11.84 -23.17 3.30
N TRP A 68 10.72 -23.89 3.37
CA TRP A 68 10.70 -25.33 3.66
C TRP A 68 11.31 -26.17 2.54
N SER A 69 10.90 -25.94 1.29
CA SER A 69 11.33 -26.76 0.14
C SER A 69 12.80 -26.62 -0.20
N SER A 70 13.43 -25.49 0.15
CA SER A 70 14.84 -25.19 -0.12
C SER A 70 15.83 -26.12 0.59
N ASN A 71 15.39 -26.86 1.63
CA ASN A 71 16.22 -27.75 2.44
C ASN A 71 17.55 -27.13 2.92
N ASN A 72 17.50 -25.85 3.30
CA ASN A 72 18.57 -25.09 3.89
C ASN A 72 18.08 -24.50 5.22
N LYS A 73 18.86 -24.67 6.29
CA LYS A 73 18.49 -24.21 7.65
C LYS A 73 18.24 -22.69 7.70
N TYR A 74 19.04 -21.91 6.98
CA TYR A 74 18.89 -20.44 6.96
C TYR A 74 17.64 -20.02 6.19
N ALA A 75 17.35 -20.67 5.06
CA ALA A 75 16.15 -20.41 4.26
C ALA A 75 14.87 -20.77 5.02
N LEU A 76 14.87 -21.88 5.75
CA LEU A 76 13.74 -22.29 6.59
C LEU A 76 13.50 -21.28 7.73
N LEU A 77 14.56 -20.85 8.43
CA LEU A 77 14.44 -19.83 9.47
C LEU A 77 13.98 -18.48 8.92
N GLY A 78 14.45 -18.10 7.73
CA GLY A 78 14.00 -16.91 7.00
C GLY A 78 12.52 -16.97 6.64
N GLY A 79 12.06 -18.08 6.07
CA GLY A 79 10.64 -18.30 5.75
C GLY A 79 9.73 -18.26 6.97
N LEU A 80 10.13 -18.90 8.08
CA LEU A 80 9.36 -18.86 9.34
C LEU A 80 9.31 -17.44 9.94
N ARG A 81 10.38 -16.66 9.84
CA ARG A 81 10.39 -15.25 10.26
C ARG A 81 9.48 -14.39 9.39
N ALA A 82 9.55 -14.53 8.07
CA ALA A 82 8.65 -13.83 7.14
C ALA A 82 7.19 -14.14 7.45
N ALA A 83 6.86 -15.42 7.58
CA ALA A 83 5.49 -15.85 7.80
C ALA A 83 4.94 -15.38 9.15
N SER A 84 5.73 -15.50 10.22
CA SER A 84 5.28 -15.03 11.54
C SER A 84 5.05 -13.52 11.56
N GLN A 85 5.82 -12.76 10.79
CA GLN A 85 5.59 -11.34 10.57
C GLN A 85 4.27 -11.11 9.80
N MET A 86 4.14 -11.61 8.57
CA MET A 86 2.95 -11.38 7.73
C MET A 86 1.66 -11.78 8.44
N ILE A 87 1.60 -12.98 9.03
CA ILE A 87 0.44 -13.44 9.83
C ILE A 87 0.11 -12.46 10.97
N SER A 88 1.12 -11.88 11.61
CA SER A 88 0.89 -10.91 12.69
C SER A 88 0.32 -9.59 12.19
N TYR A 89 0.60 -9.18 10.94
CA TYR A 89 0.13 -7.93 10.37
C TYR A 89 -1.16 -8.06 9.55
N GLU A 90 -1.55 -9.28 9.15
CA GLU A 90 -2.88 -9.57 8.58
C GLU A 90 -4.02 -9.13 9.51
N ILE A 91 -3.89 -9.34 10.83
CA ILE A 91 -4.96 -9.02 11.78
C ILE A 91 -5.22 -7.49 11.84
N PRO A 92 -4.21 -6.63 12.10
CA PRO A 92 -4.40 -5.18 11.99
C PRO A 92 -4.89 -4.71 10.61
N LEU A 93 -4.40 -5.31 9.52
CA LEU A 93 -4.86 -5.01 8.16
C LEU A 93 -6.35 -5.28 8.02
N ALA A 94 -6.80 -6.46 8.44
CA ALA A 94 -8.21 -6.86 8.43
C ALA A 94 -9.09 -5.94 9.29
N LEU A 95 -8.61 -5.49 10.46
CA LEU A 95 -9.34 -4.53 11.29
C LEU A 95 -9.54 -3.18 10.58
N ALA A 96 -8.53 -2.70 9.86
CA ALA A 96 -8.66 -1.48 9.07
C ALA A 96 -9.62 -1.67 7.87
N LEU A 97 -9.59 -2.85 7.21
CA LEU A 97 -10.57 -3.21 6.18
C LEU A 97 -12.01 -3.21 6.72
N LEU A 98 -12.22 -3.83 7.88
CA LEU A 98 -13.53 -3.90 8.55
C LEU A 98 -14.03 -2.52 8.98
N TRP A 99 -13.14 -1.65 9.44
CA TRP A 99 -13.49 -0.26 9.78
C TRP A 99 -14.08 0.48 8.57
N VAL A 100 -13.48 0.30 7.39
CA VAL A 100 -13.98 0.90 6.15
C VAL A 100 -15.28 0.25 5.69
N ALA A 101 -15.37 -1.07 5.76
CA ALA A 101 -16.59 -1.81 5.41
C ALA A 101 -17.80 -1.35 6.23
N MET A 102 -17.59 -1.09 7.52
CA MET A 102 -18.63 -0.61 8.43
C MET A 102 -19.15 0.78 8.03
N LEU A 103 -18.27 1.68 7.58
CA LEU A 103 -18.67 3.01 7.09
C LEU A 103 -19.34 2.97 5.72
N ALA A 104 -18.87 2.09 4.83
CA ALA A 104 -19.42 1.95 3.49
C ALA A 104 -20.76 1.19 3.48
N GLY A 105 -20.99 0.29 4.44
CA GLY A 105 -22.14 -0.61 4.45
C GLY A 105 -22.07 -1.72 3.37
N THR A 106 -20.89 -1.97 2.82
CA THR A 106 -20.66 -2.96 1.75
C THR A 106 -19.22 -3.48 1.79
N LEU A 107 -19.00 -4.69 1.27
CA LEU A 107 -17.68 -5.33 1.14
C LEU A 107 -17.15 -5.29 -0.31
N SER A 108 -17.95 -4.80 -1.26
CA SER A 108 -17.50 -4.56 -2.65
C SER A 108 -16.61 -3.32 -2.72
N THR A 109 -15.51 -3.43 -3.46
CA THR A 109 -14.56 -2.32 -3.69
C THR A 109 -15.19 -1.17 -4.47
N VAL A 110 -16.07 -1.47 -5.43
CA VAL A 110 -16.85 -0.49 -6.18
C VAL A 110 -17.82 0.24 -5.25
N GLY A 111 -18.56 -0.51 -4.42
CA GLY A 111 -19.49 0.06 -3.45
C GLY A 111 -18.81 0.96 -2.42
N ILE A 112 -17.61 0.60 -1.97
CA ILE A 112 -16.79 1.41 -1.04
C ILE A 112 -16.43 2.76 -1.65
N ILE A 113 -16.10 2.81 -2.94
CA ILE A 113 -15.76 4.05 -3.65
C ILE A 113 -17.00 4.92 -3.79
N GLU A 114 -18.11 4.33 -4.21
CA GLU A 114 -19.36 5.06 -4.38
C GLU A 114 -19.86 5.67 -3.06
N ALA A 115 -19.65 5.00 -1.92
CA ALA A 115 -19.96 5.52 -0.59
C ALA A 115 -19.10 6.75 -0.18
N GLN A 116 -18.02 7.05 -0.91
CA GLN A 116 -17.10 8.17 -0.67
C GLN A 116 -17.36 9.40 -1.55
N ARG A 117 -18.43 9.42 -2.38
CA ARG A 117 -18.76 10.61 -3.21
C ARG A 117 -18.99 11.89 -2.41
N GLY A 118 -19.41 11.78 -1.15
CA GLY A 118 -19.61 12.91 -0.24
C GLY A 118 -18.38 13.28 0.60
N GLY A 119 -17.22 12.69 0.34
CA GLY A 119 -16.01 12.89 1.14
C GLY A 119 -15.25 11.59 1.38
N TRP A 120 -13.92 11.68 1.32
CA TRP A 120 -13.01 10.59 1.59
C TRP A 120 -13.12 10.09 3.03
N PHE A 121 -13.09 8.77 3.22
CA PHE A 121 -13.17 8.19 4.57
C PHE A 121 -12.03 8.60 5.49
N LEU A 122 -10.88 8.97 4.92
CA LEU A 122 -9.77 9.55 5.69
C LEU A 122 -10.20 10.76 6.54
N PHE A 123 -11.12 11.59 6.03
CA PHE A 123 -11.52 12.84 6.67
C PHE A 123 -12.98 12.86 7.14
N LYS A 124 -13.75 11.80 6.85
CA LYS A 124 -15.19 11.76 7.16
C LYS A 124 -15.48 11.62 8.65
N VAL A 125 -14.64 10.86 9.37
CA VAL A 125 -14.78 10.63 10.81
C VAL A 125 -13.43 10.89 11.50
N PRO A 126 -13.00 12.16 11.64
CA PRO A 126 -11.75 12.47 12.31
C PRO A 126 -11.88 12.25 13.83
N PRO A 127 -10.84 11.74 14.52
CA PRO A 127 -9.53 11.30 14.00
C PRO A 127 -9.50 9.83 13.54
N PHE A 128 -10.59 9.09 13.72
CA PHE A 128 -10.67 7.63 13.54
C PHE A 128 -10.33 7.15 12.13
N GLY A 129 -10.65 7.94 11.10
CA GLY A 129 -10.25 7.65 9.71
C GLY A 129 -8.75 7.71 9.47
N LEU A 130 -8.05 8.66 10.10
CA LEU A 130 -6.58 8.73 10.04
C LEU A 130 -5.95 7.55 10.78
N ILE A 131 -6.50 7.17 11.93
CA ILE A 131 -6.02 6.01 12.70
C ILE A 131 -6.16 4.73 11.86
N ALA A 132 -7.32 4.50 11.24
CA ALA A 132 -7.53 3.34 10.36
C ALA A 132 -6.56 3.33 9.18
N ALA A 133 -6.35 4.48 8.54
CA ALA A 133 -5.41 4.60 7.42
C ALA A 133 -3.96 4.34 7.85
N LEU A 134 -3.53 4.84 9.02
CA LEU A 134 -2.19 4.58 9.55
C LEU A 134 -2.00 3.11 9.91
N VAL A 135 -2.98 2.48 10.58
CA VAL A 135 -2.95 1.05 10.88
C VAL A 135 -2.84 0.25 9.58
N PHE A 136 -3.66 0.58 8.57
CA PHE A 136 -3.59 -0.06 7.25
C PHE A 136 -2.23 0.12 6.59
N LEU A 137 -1.69 1.35 6.52
CA LEU A 137 -0.42 1.62 5.84
C LEU A 137 0.77 0.94 6.53
N ILE A 138 0.78 0.90 7.86
CA ILE A 138 1.83 0.21 8.63
C ILE A 138 1.70 -1.30 8.44
N ALA A 139 0.49 -1.85 8.45
CA ALA A 139 0.28 -3.28 8.21
C ALA A 139 0.62 -3.68 6.77
N ALA A 140 0.18 -2.90 5.79
CA ALA A 140 0.47 -3.14 4.38
C ALA A 140 1.97 -3.05 4.06
N THR A 141 2.71 -2.12 4.68
CA THR A 141 4.18 -2.09 4.52
C THR A 141 4.86 -3.33 5.10
N ALA A 142 4.35 -3.85 6.21
CA ALA A 142 4.86 -5.07 6.83
C ALA A 142 4.53 -6.33 6.02
N GLU A 143 3.36 -6.37 5.38
CA GLU A 143 2.91 -7.48 4.54
C GLU A 143 3.76 -7.62 3.27
N VAL A 144 4.07 -6.50 2.62
CA VAL A 144 4.89 -6.47 1.39
C VAL A 144 6.38 -6.73 1.67
N ASN A 145 6.76 -7.03 2.92
CA ASN A 145 8.13 -7.33 3.36
C ASN A 145 9.16 -6.26 2.93
N ARG A 146 8.78 -4.98 2.91
CA ARG A 146 9.71 -3.88 2.55
C ARG A 146 10.22 -3.15 3.77
N VAL A 147 11.43 -2.57 3.64
CA VAL A 147 12.06 -1.74 4.67
C VAL A 147 11.06 -0.67 5.13
N PRO A 148 10.81 -0.50 6.43
CA PRO A 148 11.60 -0.98 7.59
C PRO A 148 11.31 -2.42 8.06
N PHE A 149 10.38 -3.15 7.43
CA PHE A 149 9.92 -4.50 7.79
C PHE A 149 10.57 -5.64 6.99
N ASP A 150 11.71 -5.37 6.34
CA ASP A 150 12.46 -6.30 5.49
C ASP A 150 13.52 -7.11 6.27
N LEU A 151 13.16 -7.59 7.46
CA LEU A 151 14.01 -8.50 8.23
C LEU A 151 14.12 -9.92 7.66
N PRO A 152 13.09 -10.47 7.01
CA PRO A 152 13.19 -11.83 6.51
C PRO A 152 14.16 -12.00 5.33
N GLU A 153 14.38 -10.97 4.52
CA GLU A 153 15.34 -10.97 3.41
C GLU A 153 16.72 -10.43 3.82
N ALA A 154 16.91 -10.03 5.08
CA ALA A 154 18.13 -9.36 5.53
C ALA A 154 19.37 -10.25 5.34
N GLU A 155 20.18 -9.88 4.33
CA GLU A 155 21.42 -10.59 3.93
C GLU A 155 22.39 -10.81 5.09
N SER A 156 22.45 -9.85 6.02
CA SER A 156 23.39 -9.84 7.15
C SER A 156 23.13 -10.96 8.17
N GLU A 157 21.89 -11.44 8.30
CA GLU A 157 21.53 -12.47 9.28
C GLU A 157 21.20 -13.83 8.64
N LEU A 158 20.61 -13.84 7.45
CA LEU A 158 20.02 -15.06 6.86
C LEU A 158 20.40 -15.31 5.39
N VAL A 159 21.41 -14.61 4.85
CA VAL A 159 21.90 -14.86 3.47
C VAL A 159 20.76 -14.80 2.45
N ALA A 160 19.98 -13.72 2.49
CA ALA A 160 18.79 -13.46 1.66
C ALA A 160 17.52 -14.27 1.99
N GLY A 161 17.47 -14.93 3.16
CA GLY A 161 16.22 -15.49 3.69
C GLY A 161 15.68 -16.65 2.86
N TYR A 162 14.37 -16.63 2.56
CA TYR A 162 13.73 -17.67 1.73
C TYR A 162 14.13 -17.60 0.25
N PHE A 163 14.85 -16.56 -0.19
CA PHE A 163 15.37 -16.44 -1.56
C PHE A 163 16.68 -17.17 -1.81
N ALA A 164 17.39 -17.57 -0.74
CA ALA A 164 18.80 -17.97 -0.82
C ALA A 164 19.12 -19.00 -1.92
N GLU A 165 18.21 -19.95 -2.16
CA GLU A 165 18.40 -21.06 -3.12
C GLU A 165 17.75 -20.80 -4.50
N TYR A 166 16.97 -19.74 -4.65
CA TYR A 166 16.20 -19.46 -5.86
C TYR A 166 17.01 -18.67 -6.90
N THR A 167 16.98 -19.11 -8.16
CA THR A 167 17.77 -18.50 -9.24
C THR A 167 16.95 -18.27 -10.52
N GLY A 168 17.34 -17.23 -11.28
CA GLY A 168 16.76 -16.90 -12.58
C GLY A 168 15.25 -16.65 -12.53
N MET A 169 14.49 -17.39 -13.33
CA MET A 169 13.04 -17.18 -13.46
C MET A 169 12.26 -17.36 -12.15
N ARG A 170 12.66 -18.28 -11.27
CA ARG A 170 11.93 -18.51 -10.00
C ARG A 170 12.08 -17.32 -9.05
N PHE A 171 13.28 -16.75 -8.98
CA PHE A 171 13.52 -15.50 -8.26
C PHE A 171 12.71 -14.35 -8.87
N ALA A 172 12.67 -14.25 -10.21
CA ALA A 172 11.87 -13.24 -10.89
C ALA A 172 10.36 -13.36 -10.59
N LEU A 173 9.84 -14.58 -10.44
CA LEU A 173 8.42 -14.81 -10.08
C LEU A 173 8.09 -14.31 -8.68
N PHE A 174 8.94 -14.56 -7.69
CA PHE A 174 8.75 -13.95 -6.38
C PHE A 174 8.77 -12.43 -6.47
N GLN A 175 9.75 -11.90 -7.21
CA GLN A 175 9.87 -10.45 -7.30
C GLN A 175 8.67 -9.81 -7.99
N LEU A 176 8.12 -10.48 -9.00
CA LEU A 176 6.88 -10.11 -9.66
C LEU A 176 5.70 -10.10 -8.69
N GLY A 177 5.54 -11.16 -7.88
CA GLY A 177 4.46 -11.27 -6.90
C GLY A 177 4.51 -10.17 -5.85
N GLU A 178 5.66 -9.95 -5.21
CA GLU A 178 5.81 -8.93 -4.16
C GLU A 178 5.62 -7.51 -4.69
N TYR A 179 6.11 -7.20 -5.90
CA TYR A 179 5.83 -5.90 -6.49
C TYR A 179 4.36 -5.78 -6.91
N ALA A 180 3.77 -6.81 -7.49
CA ALA A 180 2.34 -6.79 -7.83
C ALA A 180 1.48 -6.53 -6.59
N GLU A 181 1.80 -7.17 -5.46
CA GLU A 181 1.15 -6.98 -4.17
C GLU A 181 1.39 -5.57 -3.61
N MET A 182 2.61 -5.04 -3.70
CA MET A 182 2.90 -3.65 -3.29
C MET A 182 2.00 -2.63 -4.01
N PHE A 183 1.88 -2.77 -5.33
CA PHE A 183 1.02 -1.90 -6.12
C PHE A 183 -0.45 -2.14 -5.80
N ALA A 184 -0.86 -3.40 -5.57
CA ALA A 184 -2.22 -3.75 -5.18
C ALA A 184 -2.59 -3.17 -3.81
N MET A 185 -1.70 -3.24 -2.81
CA MET A 185 -1.87 -2.65 -1.49
C MET A 185 -2.02 -1.13 -1.55
N ALA A 186 -1.23 -0.46 -2.39
CA ALA A 186 -1.36 0.98 -2.63
C ALA A 186 -2.68 1.34 -3.35
N ALA A 187 -3.10 0.53 -4.31
CA ALA A 187 -4.39 0.68 -4.98
C ALA A 187 -5.55 0.52 -3.99
N VAL A 188 -5.52 -0.52 -3.16
CA VAL A 188 -6.52 -0.78 -2.11
C VAL A 188 -6.53 0.35 -1.08
N ALA A 189 -5.38 0.83 -0.60
CA ALA A 189 -5.33 2.01 0.26
C ALA A 189 -6.02 3.24 -0.38
N SER A 190 -5.80 3.47 -1.68
CA SER A 190 -6.47 4.54 -2.40
C SER A 190 -8.00 4.35 -2.44
N ILE A 191 -8.47 3.12 -2.64
CA ILE A 191 -9.90 2.77 -2.67
C ILE A 191 -10.53 2.99 -1.31
N LEU A 192 -9.89 2.50 -0.26
CA LEU A 192 -10.41 2.47 1.09
C LEU A 192 -10.45 3.86 1.73
N PHE A 193 -9.42 4.68 1.52
CA PHE A 193 -9.28 5.93 2.27
C PHE A 193 -9.34 7.19 1.40
N LEU A 194 -8.95 7.11 0.12
CA LEU A 194 -8.80 8.27 -0.77
C LEU A 194 -9.82 8.27 -1.94
N GLY A 195 -10.91 7.51 -1.84
CA GLY A 195 -11.99 7.52 -2.83
C GLY A 195 -11.66 6.91 -4.19
N GLY A 196 -10.60 6.12 -4.32
CA GLY A 196 -10.25 5.45 -5.58
C GLY A 196 -10.18 6.42 -6.78
N TRP A 197 -11.05 6.22 -7.76
CA TRP A 197 -11.14 7.05 -8.97
C TRP A 197 -11.90 8.37 -8.79
N LEU A 198 -12.53 8.60 -7.64
CA LEU A 198 -13.26 9.84 -7.38
C LEU A 198 -12.31 11.04 -7.33
N GLU A 199 -12.85 12.21 -7.63
CA GLU A 199 -12.10 13.45 -7.53
C GLU A 199 -11.68 13.71 -6.07
N PRO A 200 -10.57 14.44 -5.86
CA PRO A 200 -10.16 14.84 -4.53
C PRO A 200 -11.15 15.76 -3.82
N THR A 201 -11.87 15.23 -2.85
CA THR A 201 -12.80 15.98 -1.99
C THR A 201 -12.17 16.21 -0.62
N MET A 202 -11.04 16.89 -0.57
CA MET A 202 -10.38 17.23 0.70
C MET A 202 -10.97 18.52 1.30
N PRO A 203 -10.93 18.70 2.64
CA PRO A 203 -11.26 19.97 3.28
C PRO A 203 -10.40 21.14 2.78
N GLN A 204 -10.97 22.37 2.79
CA GLN A 204 -10.30 23.56 2.26
C GLN A 204 -8.93 23.86 2.87
N TRP A 205 -8.80 23.62 4.18
CA TRP A 205 -7.55 23.84 4.89
C TRP A 205 -6.44 22.89 4.42
N VAL A 206 -6.77 21.68 3.98
CA VAL A 206 -5.79 20.72 3.41
C VAL A 206 -5.30 21.23 2.07
N TRP A 207 -6.19 21.72 1.21
CA TRP A 207 -5.82 22.34 -0.07
C TRP A 207 -4.91 23.55 0.12
N ALA A 208 -5.20 24.40 1.12
CA ALA A 208 -4.36 25.54 1.44
C ALA A 208 -2.96 25.11 1.90
N LEU A 209 -2.84 24.11 2.76
CA LEU A 209 -1.55 23.58 3.21
C LEU A 209 -0.74 22.97 2.07
N LEU A 210 -1.37 22.18 1.19
CA LEU A 210 -0.72 21.61 0.01
C LEU A 210 -0.25 22.70 -0.96
N GLY A 211 -1.08 23.73 -1.19
CA GLY A 211 -0.73 24.88 -2.00
C GLY A 211 0.46 25.66 -1.44
N LEU A 212 0.44 25.97 -0.14
CA LEU A 212 1.55 26.63 0.55
C LEU A 212 2.82 25.79 0.54
N GLY A 213 2.71 24.47 0.74
CA GLY A 213 3.83 23.53 0.67
C GLY A 213 4.46 23.48 -0.72
N ALA A 214 3.65 23.44 -1.78
CA ALA A 214 4.12 23.48 -3.17
C ALA A 214 4.84 24.80 -3.49
N LEU A 215 4.32 25.94 -3.00
CA LEU A 215 4.98 27.24 -3.15
C LEU A 215 6.31 27.31 -2.36
N ALA A 216 6.34 26.78 -1.13
CA ALA A 216 7.55 26.69 -0.34
C ALA A 216 8.62 25.81 -1.00
N LEU A 217 8.21 24.67 -1.57
CA LEU A 217 9.09 23.79 -2.33
C LEU A 217 9.61 24.48 -3.60
N ALA A 218 8.74 25.15 -4.35
CA ALA A 218 9.15 25.91 -5.53
C ALA A 218 10.13 27.03 -5.18
N ALA A 219 9.91 27.75 -4.07
CA ALA A 219 10.83 28.76 -3.57
C ALA A 219 12.17 28.14 -3.16
N PHE A 220 12.17 26.97 -2.51
CA PHE A 220 13.38 26.25 -2.14
C PHE A 220 14.18 25.75 -3.36
N ILE A 221 13.50 25.19 -4.37
CA ILE A 221 14.12 24.77 -5.64
C ILE A 221 14.69 25.99 -6.37
N ARG A 222 13.96 27.11 -6.39
CA ARG A 222 14.43 28.35 -7.01
C ARG A 222 15.63 28.94 -6.27
N PHE A 223 15.64 28.88 -4.94
CA PHE A 223 16.74 29.35 -4.10
C PHE A 223 18.00 28.49 -4.27
N SER A 224 17.86 27.17 -4.28
CA SER A 224 18.98 26.24 -4.53
C SER A 224 19.56 26.40 -5.94
N ALA A 225 18.73 26.65 -6.96
CA ALA A 225 19.17 26.94 -8.33
C ALA A 225 20.04 28.21 -8.48
N LEU A 226 20.01 29.13 -7.50
CA LEU A 226 20.87 30.32 -7.52
C LEU A 226 22.32 30.00 -7.15
N ARG A 227 22.59 28.85 -6.52
CA ARG A 227 23.92 28.42 -6.05
C ARG A 227 24.61 27.41 -6.99
N GLU A 228 23.92 26.96 -8.03
CA GLU A 228 24.36 25.87 -8.92
C GLU A 228 24.92 26.35 -10.27
N VAL A 229 25.68 25.47 -10.93
CA VAL A 229 26.31 25.70 -12.24
C VAL A 229 25.26 26.04 -13.33
N LEU A 230 25.62 26.94 -14.25
CA LEU A 230 24.72 27.48 -15.31
C LEU A 230 23.95 26.41 -16.10
N LEU A 231 24.52 25.22 -16.27
CA LEU A 231 23.96 24.08 -17.01
C LEU A 231 22.76 23.41 -16.29
N VAL A 232 22.71 23.47 -14.96
CA VAL A 232 21.67 22.83 -14.13
C VAL A 232 20.51 23.79 -13.81
N ARG A 233 20.78 25.10 -13.88
CA ARG A 233 19.79 26.17 -13.67
C ARG A 233 18.52 26.05 -14.51
N PRO A 234 18.54 25.70 -15.82
CA PRO A 234 17.31 25.54 -16.61
C PRO A 234 16.46 24.36 -16.14
N ILE A 235 17.08 23.24 -15.73
CA ILE A 235 16.35 22.06 -15.22
C ILE A 235 15.67 22.38 -13.90
N LEU A 236 16.38 23.03 -12.98
CA LEU A 236 15.82 23.44 -11.68
C LEU A 236 14.76 24.55 -11.84
N ALA A 237 14.92 25.46 -12.81
CA ALA A 237 13.90 26.46 -13.12
C ALA A 237 12.62 25.82 -13.69
N LEU A 238 12.75 24.81 -14.55
CA LEU A 238 11.62 24.04 -15.07
C LEU A 238 10.92 23.25 -13.95
N ALA A 239 11.68 22.65 -13.04
CA ALA A 239 11.16 21.93 -11.87
C ALA A 239 10.42 22.88 -10.91
N ALA A 240 10.96 24.09 -10.66
CA ALA A 240 10.29 25.11 -9.87
C ALA A 240 8.99 25.59 -10.54
N LEU A 241 9.00 25.80 -11.86
CA LEU A 241 7.79 26.16 -12.62
C LEU A 241 6.72 25.06 -12.52
N ALA A 242 7.11 23.78 -12.68
CA ALA A 242 6.21 22.65 -12.54
C ALA A 242 5.63 22.56 -11.12
N ALA A 243 6.44 22.81 -10.08
CA ALA A 243 5.98 22.85 -8.70
C ALA A 243 4.98 24.01 -8.45
N VAL A 244 5.21 25.20 -9.03
CA VAL A 244 4.26 26.33 -8.97
C VAL A 244 2.96 26.00 -9.71
N LEU A 245 3.03 25.43 -10.91
CA LEU A 245 1.85 25.03 -11.67
C LEU A 245 1.03 23.95 -10.95
N CYS A 246 1.71 22.98 -10.32
CA CYS A 246 1.09 21.98 -9.46
C CYS A 246 0.42 22.65 -8.24
N GLY A 247 1.10 23.58 -7.58
CA GLY A 247 0.53 24.36 -6.48
C GLY A 247 -0.70 25.17 -6.88
N LEU A 248 -0.67 25.83 -8.03
CA LEU A 248 -1.82 26.58 -8.58
C LEU A 248 -2.98 25.65 -8.97
N MET A 249 -2.69 24.46 -9.49
CA MET A 249 -3.69 23.43 -9.78
C MET A 249 -4.36 22.92 -8.49
N VAL A 250 -3.57 22.66 -7.45
CA VAL A 250 -4.04 22.27 -6.10
C VAL A 250 -4.90 23.36 -5.47
N VAL A 251 -4.50 24.63 -5.57
CA VAL A 251 -5.31 25.75 -5.09
C VAL A 251 -6.59 25.93 -5.94
N GLY A 252 -6.51 25.71 -7.25
CA GLY A 252 -7.66 25.73 -8.16
C GLY A 252 -8.70 24.65 -7.82
N ILE A 253 -8.26 23.44 -7.48
CA ILE A 253 -9.12 22.36 -6.98
C ILE A 253 -9.80 22.77 -5.68
N GLY A 254 -9.06 23.37 -4.74
CA GLY A 254 -9.61 23.91 -3.50
C GLY A 254 -10.63 25.03 -3.72
N LEU A 255 -10.56 25.80 -4.81
CA LEU A 255 -11.54 26.84 -5.15
C LEU A 255 -12.78 26.30 -5.87
N GLY A 256 -12.98 24.98 -5.89
CA GLY A 256 -14.15 24.33 -6.51
C GLY A 256 -14.05 24.20 -8.04
N ARG A 257 -12.87 24.43 -8.62
CA ARG A 257 -12.59 24.17 -10.05
C ARG A 257 -11.77 22.89 -10.16
N THR A 258 -12.43 21.73 -10.12
CA THR A 258 -11.74 20.48 -10.38
C THR A 258 -11.32 20.44 -11.84
N PRO A 259 -10.03 20.19 -12.15
CA PRO A 259 -9.60 19.95 -13.52
C PRO A 259 -10.30 18.68 -14.01
N VAL A 260 -10.88 18.75 -15.21
CA VAL A 260 -11.60 17.64 -15.86
C VAL A 260 -10.59 16.58 -16.27
N LEU A 261 -10.04 15.87 -15.29
CA LEU A 261 -9.18 14.71 -15.49
C LEU A 261 -10.07 13.47 -15.57
N PRO A 262 -9.84 12.57 -16.54
CA PRO A 262 -10.47 11.25 -16.53
C PRO A 262 -10.29 10.57 -15.17
N SER A 263 -11.36 9.95 -14.65
CA SER A 263 -11.38 9.31 -13.32
C SER A 263 -10.24 8.28 -13.15
N MET A 264 -9.84 7.62 -14.23
CA MET A 264 -8.75 6.65 -14.26
C MET A 264 -7.40 7.29 -13.91
N LEU A 265 -7.15 8.53 -14.35
CA LEU A 265 -5.93 9.24 -14.01
C LEU A 265 -5.88 9.58 -12.52
N TRP A 266 -7.03 9.96 -11.92
CA TRP A 266 -7.08 10.20 -10.47
C TRP A 266 -6.72 8.96 -9.66
N PHE A 267 -7.21 7.80 -10.07
CA PHE A 267 -6.87 6.53 -9.45
C PHE A 267 -5.35 6.27 -9.52
N PHE A 268 -4.76 6.35 -10.71
CA PHE A 268 -3.32 6.12 -10.87
C PHE A 268 -2.47 7.14 -10.11
N VAL A 269 -2.82 8.42 -10.14
CA VAL A 269 -2.08 9.47 -9.40
C VAL A 269 -2.03 9.16 -7.91
N LYS A 270 -3.16 8.75 -7.32
CA LYS A 270 -3.21 8.38 -5.89
C LYS A 270 -2.45 7.09 -5.60
N MET A 271 -2.63 6.07 -6.43
CA MET A 271 -1.93 4.79 -6.30
C MET A 271 -0.40 5.01 -6.38
N PHE A 272 0.10 5.71 -7.40
CA PHE A 272 1.53 6.02 -7.53
C PHE A 272 2.02 6.95 -6.41
N GLY A 273 1.20 7.89 -5.94
CA GLY A 273 1.52 8.72 -4.78
C GLY A 273 1.68 7.90 -3.50
N LEU A 274 0.84 6.88 -3.30
CA LEU A 274 0.96 5.94 -2.20
C LEU A 274 2.16 5.01 -2.35
N VAL A 275 2.43 4.48 -3.56
CA VAL A 275 3.66 3.71 -3.81
C VAL A 275 4.89 4.56 -3.52
N PHE A 276 4.91 5.82 -3.97
CA PHE A 276 5.97 6.76 -3.66
C PHE A 276 6.12 6.95 -2.15
N PHE A 277 5.02 7.10 -1.42
CA PHE A 277 5.04 7.19 0.03
C PHE A 277 5.64 5.93 0.68
N LEU A 278 5.24 4.73 0.25
CA LEU A 278 5.82 3.46 0.73
C LEU A 278 7.33 3.37 0.44
N MET A 279 7.77 3.83 -0.74
CA MET A 279 9.19 3.88 -1.10
C MET A 279 9.96 4.94 -0.30
N TRP A 280 9.32 6.06 0.02
CA TRP A 280 9.93 7.10 0.84
C TRP A 280 10.13 6.64 2.29
N MET A 281 9.16 5.91 2.84
CA MET A 281 9.29 5.26 4.15
C MET A 281 10.53 4.36 4.22
N ARG A 282 10.81 3.61 3.14
CA ARG A 282 11.99 2.74 3.02
C ARG A 282 13.33 3.48 3.16
N TRP A 283 13.42 4.74 2.75
CA TRP A 283 14.66 5.52 2.89
C TRP A 283 14.71 6.37 4.16
N THR A 284 13.58 6.53 4.85
CA THR A 284 13.47 7.40 6.02
C THR A 284 13.72 6.65 7.32
N TYR A 285 13.22 5.41 7.43
CA TYR A 285 13.26 4.66 8.68
C TYR A 285 14.39 3.62 8.70
N PRO A 286 15.09 3.46 9.83
CA PRO A 286 16.03 2.37 10.01
C PRO A 286 15.29 1.03 10.06
N ARG A 287 16.02 -0.05 9.76
CA ARG A 287 15.51 -1.42 9.91
C ARG A 287 15.19 -1.69 11.37
N LEU A 288 14.00 -2.20 11.63
CA LEU A 288 13.59 -2.62 12.98
C LEU A 288 14.04 -4.06 13.25
N ARG A 289 14.00 -4.50 14.51
CA ARG A 289 14.25 -5.90 14.90
C ARG A 289 12.94 -6.69 14.96
N LEU A 290 12.96 -7.99 14.69
CA LEU A 290 11.76 -8.85 14.69
C LEU A 290 10.94 -8.71 16.00
N ASP A 291 11.60 -8.71 17.15
CA ASP A 291 10.94 -8.54 18.44
C ASP A 291 10.17 -7.21 18.53
N GLN A 292 10.75 -6.13 17.98
CA GLN A 292 10.11 -4.81 17.97
C GLN A 292 8.93 -4.77 16.99
N LEU A 293 9.04 -5.46 15.85
CA LEU A 293 7.95 -5.58 14.88
C LEU A 293 6.74 -6.32 15.48
N LEU A 294 6.98 -7.49 16.07
CA LEU A 294 5.91 -8.26 16.69
C LEU A 294 5.28 -7.50 17.86
N ASN A 295 6.09 -6.80 18.67
CA ASN A 295 5.56 -5.92 19.71
C ASN A 295 4.72 -4.77 19.12
N LEU A 296 5.12 -4.17 18.00
CA LEU A 296 4.35 -3.11 17.33
C LEU A 296 2.98 -3.63 16.87
N SER A 297 2.93 -4.78 16.21
CA SER A 297 1.65 -5.35 15.77
C SER A 297 0.75 -5.70 16.97
N TRP A 298 1.24 -6.52 17.90
CA TRP A 298 0.42 -7.11 18.96
C TRP A 298 0.10 -6.14 20.10
N LYS A 299 1.00 -5.22 20.45
CA LYS A 299 0.79 -4.30 21.59
C LYS A 299 0.27 -2.93 21.18
N VAL A 300 0.45 -2.52 19.92
CA VAL A 300 0.05 -1.18 19.47
C VAL A 300 -1.03 -1.26 18.40
N LEU A 301 -0.74 -1.86 17.23
CA LEU A 301 -1.65 -1.80 16.09
C LEU A 301 -2.96 -2.56 16.33
N LEU A 302 -2.90 -3.75 16.93
CA LEU A 302 -4.08 -4.56 17.21
C LEU A 302 -5.01 -3.87 18.23
N PRO A 303 -4.55 -3.44 19.42
CA PRO A 303 -5.41 -2.72 20.37
C PRO A 303 -5.96 -1.41 19.80
N VAL A 304 -5.13 -0.62 19.09
CA VAL A 304 -5.55 0.64 18.48
C VAL A 304 -6.59 0.39 17.38
N GLY A 305 -6.38 -0.58 16.50
CA GLY A 305 -7.31 -0.95 15.44
C GLY A 305 -8.65 -1.43 15.98
N LEU A 306 -8.64 -2.29 17.02
CA LEU A 306 -9.86 -2.75 17.69
C LEU A 306 -10.62 -1.60 18.35
N LEU A 307 -9.93 -0.77 19.14
CA LEU A 307 -10.56 0.39 19.79
C LEU A 307 -11.15 1.35 18.76
N ASN A 308 -10.42 1.61 17.66
CA ASN A 308 -10.88 2.45 16.58
C ASN A 308 -12.17 1.92 15.93
N LEU A 309 -12.22 0.61 15.67
CA LEU A 309 -13.41 -0.08 15.15
C LEU A 309 -14.60 0.03 16.11
N LEU A 310 -14.40 -0.31 17.39
CA LEU A 310 -15.47 -0.30 18.38
C LEU A 310 -16.03 1.11 18.63
N ILE A 311 -15.16 2.10 18.79
CA ILE A 311 -15.57 3.49 19.02
C ILE A 311 -16.33 4.03 17.80
N THR A 312 -15.82 3.77 16.59
CA THR A 312 -16.50 4.22 15.38
C THR A 312 -17.85 3.54 15.21
N GLY A 313 -17.95 2.24 15.50
CA GLY A 313 -19.22 1.51 15.46
C GLY A 313 -20.24 2.06 16.47
N PHE A 314 -19.80 2.38 17.68
CA PHE A 314 -20.64 3.03 18.68
C PHE A 314 -21.13 4.41 18.20
N LEU A 315 -20.23 5.26 17.69
CA LEU A 315 -20.57 6.59 17.19
C LEU A 315 -21.60 6.53 16.04
N LEU A 316 -21.44 5.58 15.11
CA LEU A 316 -22.39 5.39 14.01
C LEU A 316 -23.76 4.93 14.48
N THR A 317 -23.81 4.15 15.57
CA THR A 317 -25.07 3.67 16.14
C THR A 317 -25.80 4.80 16.87
N VAL A 318 -25.08 5.66 17.59
CA VAL A 318 -25.64 6.81 18.31
C VAL A 318 -26.07 7.93 17.35
N ALA A 319 -25.41 8.05 16.20
CA ALA A 319 -25.71 9.08 15.20
C ALA A 319 -26.91 8.73 14.28
N ARG A 320 -27.43 7.49 14.36
CA ARG A 320 -28.63 7.04 13.62
C ARG A 320 -29.88 7.26 14.46
#